data_AF-A0A5J4TSU3-F1
#
_entry.id   AF-A0A5J4TSU3-F1
#
_cell.length_a   1.000
_cell.length_b   1.000
_cell.length_c   1.000
_cell.angle_alpha   90.00
_cell.angle_beta   90.00
_cell.angle_gamma   90.00
#
_symmetry.space_group_name_H-M   'P 1'
#
loop_
_entity.id
_entity.type
_entity.pdbx_description
1 polymer ?
#
loop_
_entity_poly.entity_id
_entity_poly.type
_entity_poly.pdbx_seq_one_letter_code
_entity_poly.pdbx_strand_id
1 'polypeptide(L)'
;MEQVKTTTQTSTNETFINASYNGMNILMRKSDGYINATQFCDQYYKRFRNLLRKEQWRDYLVEETKDLSSARIRAHGLIDEDTNKGYTNEYRGYYVHPNLINYIAAWICPKYAVYVRKIMDSINERILATHDETTSIQEHTEDTINMVIEEQKIAIEEYQNEIKSLKPRAVPKDKETSYILAIELEDEWQGKITYQ
;
A
#
# COMPACT_ATOMS: atom_id res chain seq x y z
N MET A 1 -10.63 27.07 7.36
CA MET A 1 -11.43 25.85 7.50
C MET A 1 -12.38 26.08 8.67
N GLU A 2 -13.65 26.31 8.37
CA GLU A 2 -14.66 26.64 9.37
C GLU A 2 -15.10 25.35 10.07
N GLN A 3 -14.89 25.27 11.38
CA GLN A 3 -15.30 24.14 12.21
C GLN A 3 -16.83 24.04 12.16
N VAL A 4 -17.33 22.94 11.60
CA VAL A 4 -18.76 22.65 11.47
C VAL A 4 -19.37 22.56 12.87
N LYS A 5 -20.32 23.46 13.17
CA LYS A 5 -21.06 23.47 14.44
C LYS A 5 -21.82 22.16 14.62
N THR A 6 -21.37 21.33 15.56
CA THR A 6 -22.05 20.11 15.97
C THR A 6 -23.19 20.43 16.94
N THR A 7 -24.41 20.61 16.42
CA THR A 7 -25.60 20.69 17.28
C THR A 7 -25.92 19.31 17.82
N THR A 8 -25.77 19.11 19.13
CA THR A 8 -26.15 17.87 19.82
C THR A 8 -27.61 17.97 20.23
N GLN A 9 -28.44 17.04 19.76
CA GLN A 9 -29.85 16.96 20.15
C GLN A 9 -30.14 15.60 20.78
N THR A 10 -30.96 15.58 21.83
CA THR A 10 -31.31 14.37 22.58
C THR A 10 -32.74 13.96 22.33
N SER A 11 -32.96 12.70 21.96
CA SER A 11 -34.28 12.05 21.98
C SER A 11 -34.15 10.73 22.70
N THR A 12 -35.01 10.48 23.69
CA THR A 12 -35.14 9.18 24.38
C THR A 12 -33.79 8.56 24.78
N ASN A 13 -32.96 9.31 25.51
CA ASN A 13 -31.62 8.93 25.99
C ASN A 13 -30.54 8.67 24.92
N GLU A 14 -30.84 8.88 23.64
CA GLU A 14 -29.84 8.89 22.59
C GLU A 14 -29.48 10.31 22.16
N THR A 15 -28.22 10.46 21.73
CA THR A 15 -27.68 11.72 21.23
C THR A 15 -27.44 11.62 19.73
N PHE A 16 -27.93 12.61 19.01
CA PHE A 16 -27.75 12.75 17.58
C PHE A 16 -26.87 13.95 17.27
N ILE A 17 -26.03 13.77 16.26
CA ILE A 17 -25.02 14.72 15.81
C ILE A 17 -25.35 15.07 14.36
N ASN A 18 -25.57 16.36 14.10
CA ASN A 18 -25.55 16.88 12.74
C ASN A 18 -24.09 17.01 12.28
N ALA A 19 -23.73 16.30 11.22
CA ALA A 19 -22.40 16.30 10.63
C ALA A 19 -22.47 16.62 9.13
N SER A 20 -21.31 16.86 8.52
CA SER A 20 -21.18 17.07 7.08
C SER A 20 -20.34 15.97 6.46
N TYR A 21 -20.85 15.35 5.41
CA TYR A 21 -20.16 14.36 4.59
C TYR A 21 -19.97 14.92 3.19
N ASN A 22 -18.73 15.28 2.83
CA ASN A 22 -18.41 15.85 1.51
C ASN A 22 -19.31 17.04 1.12
N GLY A 23 -19.63 17.89 2.09
CA GLY A 23 -20.50 19.06 1.89
C GLY A 23 -22.01 18.76 1.96
N MET A 24 -22.40 17.52 2.27
CA MET A 24 -23.79 17.10 2.43
C MET A 24 -24.13 16.91 3.91
N ASN A 25 -25.29 17.38 4.34
CA ASN A 25 -25.69 17.30 5.75
C ASN A 25 -26.20 15.90 6.08
N ILE A 26 -25.58 15.27 7.07
CA ILE A 26 -25.96 13.96 7.58
C ILE A 26 -26.29 14.05 9.07
N LEU A 27 -27.19 13.18 9.52
CA LEU A 27 -27.48 12.99 10.93
C LEU A 27 -26.90 11.65 11.37
N MET A 28 -26.06 11.69 12.40
CA MET A 28 -25.37 10.53 12.94
C MET A 28 -25.83 10.27 14.38
N ARG A 29 -26.11 9.01 14.68
CA ARG A 29 -26.34 8.54 16.05
C ARG A 29 -25.00 8.35 16.75
N LYS A 30 -24.83 8.96 17.93
CA LYS A 30 -23.53 8.97 18.63
C LYS A 30 -23.17 7.62 19.26
N SER A 31 -24.16 6.79 19.60
CA SER A 31 -23.94 5.52 20.32
C SER A 31 -23.18 4.49 19.47
N ASP A 32 -23.48 4.41 18.18
CA ASP A 32 -22.92 3.43 17.25
C ASP A 32 -22.31 4.04 15.97
N GLY A 33 -22.48 5.35 15.75
CA GLY A 33 -21.99 6.05 14.57
C GLY A 33 -22.87 5.88 13.34
N TYR A 34 -24.06 5.31 13.46
CA TYR A 34 -24.91 5.05 12.30
C TYR A 34 -25.53 6.33 11.78
N ILE A 35 -25.76 6.37 10.47
CA ILE A 35 -26.26 7.56 9.79
C ILE A 35 -27.72 7.36 9.42
N ASN A 36 -28.57 8.35 9.69
CA ASN A 36 -29.98 8.30 9.30
C ASN A 36 -30.11 8.48 7.77
N ALA A 37 -30.24 7.36 7.06
CA ALA A 37 -30.36 7.32 5.62
C ALA A 37 -31.70 7.86 5.12
N THR A 38 -32.78 7.72 5.90
CA THR A 38 -34.09 8.27 5.55
C THR A 38 -34.00 9.79 5.43
N GLN A 39 -33.54 10.45 6.50
CA GLN A 39 -33.37 11.89 6.51
C GLN A 39 -32.37 12.35 5.46
N PHE A 40 -31.28 11.61 5.27
CA PHE A 40 -30.28 11.94 4.26
C PHE A 40 -30.86 11.92 2.84
N CYS A 41 -31.63 10.89 2.48
CA CYS A 41 -32.22 10.80 1.15
C CYS A 41 -33.36 11.81 0.95
N ASP A 42 -34.15 12.09 1.99
CA ASP A 42 -35.29 13.01 1.93
C ASP A 42 -34.84 14.45 1.61
N GLN A 43 -33.66 14.86 2.09
CA GLN A 43 -33.04 16.15 1.72
C GLN A 43 -32.83 16.34 0.21
N TYR A 44 -32.73 15.23 -0.54
CA TYR A 44 -32.56 15.22 -1.99
C TYR A 44 -33.79 14.69 -2.73
N TYR A 45 -34.97 14.76 -2.10
CA TYR A 45 -36.26 14.35 -2.67
C TYR A 45 -36.30 12.87 -3.10
N LYS A 46 -35.55 12.00 -2.41
CA LYS A 46 -35.50 10.56 -2.69
C LYS A 46 -35.87 9.78 -1.43
N ARG A 47 -36.64 8.70 -1.59
CA ARG A 47 -37.01 7.83 -0.48
C ARG A 47 -36.04 6.66 -0.36
N PHE A 48 -35.39 6.50 0.78
CA PHE A 48 -34.46 5.39 1.03
C PHE A 48 -35.10 4.01 0.80
N ARG A 49 -36.40 3.84 1.13
CA ARG A 49 -37.14 2.60 0.87
C ARG A 49 -37.16 2.19 -0.62
N ASN A 50 -37.02 3.14 -1.55
CA ASN A 50 -36.92 2.81 -2.98
C ASN A 50 -35.55 2.21 -3.33
N LEU A 51 -34.49 2.61 -2.61
CA LEU A 51 -33.17 2.01 -2.78
C LEU A 51 -33.14 0.57 -2.29
N LEU A 52 -33.75 0.30 -1.12
CA LEU A 52 -33.87 -1.05 -0.56
C LEU A 52 -34.50 -2.08 -1.50
N ARG A 53 -35.35 -1.63 -2.44
CA ARG A 53 -36.02 -2.49 -3.43
C ARG A 53 -35.18 -2.77 -4.68
N LYS A 54 -34.06 -2.06 -4.88
CA LYS A 54 -33.21 -2.27 -6.06
C LYS A 54 -32.36 -3.52 -5.88
N GLU A 55 -32.27 -4.33 -6.93
CA GLU A 55 -31.40 -5.51 -6.97
C GLU A 55 -29.93 -5.13 -6.81
N GLN A 56 -29.47 -4.13 -7.56
CA GLN A 56 -28.09 -3.60 -7.50
C GLN A 56 -27.66 -3.19 -6.08
N TRP A 57 -28.59 -2.71 -5.25
CA TRP A 57 -28.32 -2.37 -3.86
C TRP A 57 -28.10 -3.62 -3.01
N ARG A 58 -28.86 -4.69 -3.25
CA ARG A 58 -28.71 -5.97 -2.56
C ARG A 58 -27.37 -6.62 -2.94
N ASP A 59 -27.00 -6.57 -4.20
CA ASP A 59 -25.71 -7.10 -4.66
C ASP A 59 -24.55 -6.34 -4.02
N TYR A 60 -24.64 -5.01 -3.98
CA TYR A 60 -23.66 -4.16 -3.30
C TYR A 60 -23.53 -4.52 -1.80
N LEU A 61 -24.66 -4.70 -1.09
CA LEU A 61 -24.64 -5.13 0.31
C LEU A 61 -23.95 -6.49 0.48
N VAL A 62 -24.18 -7.44 -0.43
CA VAL A 62 -23.53 -8.76 -0.37
C VAL A 62 -22.02 -8.62 -0.49
N GLU A 63 -21.53 -7.85 -1.47
CA GLU A 63 -20.08 -7.61 -1.63
C GLU A 63 -19.49 -6.90 -0.40
N GLU A 64 -20.12 -5.84 0.09
CA GLU A 64 -19.66 -5.13 1.28
C GLU A 64 -19.62 -6.04 2.52
N THR A 65 -20.57 -6.98 2.64
CA THR A 65 -20.56 -7.95 3.76
C THR A 65 -19.47 -9.01 3.66
N LYS A 66 -18.99 -9.34 2.46
CA LYS A 66 -17.84 -10.26 2.31
C LYS A 66 -16.59 -9.61 2.91
N ASP A 67 -16.33 -8.35 2.59
CA ASP A 67 -15.19 -7.62 3.13
C ASP A 67 -15.32 -7.41 4.64
N LEU A 68 -16.54 -7.12 5.15
CA LEU A 68 -16.82 -6.96 6.58
C LEU A 68 -16.89 -8.28 7.37
N SER A 69 -17.05 -9.43 6.72
CA SER A 69 -17.10 -10.73 7.41
C SER A 69 -15.77 -11.05 8.12
N SER A 70 -14.65 -10.54 7.60
CA SER A 70 -13.33 -10.51 8.25
C SER A 70 -13.35 -9.77 9.60
N ALA A 71 -14.28 -8.82 9.78
CA ALA A 71 -14.45 -7.97 10.95
C ALA A 71 -15.61 -8.40 11.88
N ARG A 72 -16.23 -9.57 11.68
CA ARG A 72 -17.31 -10.14 12.51
C ARG A 72 -18.61 -9.30 12.52
N ILE A 73 -18.87 -8.49 11.49
CA ILE A 73 -20.14 -7.76 11.34
C ILE A 73 -21.07 -8.55 10.43
N ARG A 74 -22.25 -8.97 10.93
CA ARG A 74 -23.27 -9.65 10.12
C ARG A 74 -23.99 -8.64 9.20
N ALA A 75 -24.50 -9.08 8.06
CA ALA A 75 -25.29 -8.26 7.13
C ALA A 75 -26.46 -7.50 7.80
N HIS A 76 -27.09 -8.11 8.81
CA HIS A 76 -28.15 -7.48 9.62
C HIS A 76 -27.64 -6.30 10.47
N GLY A 77 -26.33 -6.19 10.69
CA GLY A 77 -25.74 -5.04 11.34
C GLY A 77 -25.65 -3.83 10.42
N LEU A 78 -25.72 -3.96 9.10
CA LEU A 78 -25.47 -2.82 8.21
C LEU A 78 -26.60 -1.81 8.12
N ILE A 79 -27.84 -2.23 8.40
CA ILE A 79 -29.03 -1.40 8.38
C ILE A 79 -29.85 -1.71 9.62
N ASP A 80 -30.12 -0.68 10.42
CA ASP A 80 -30.99 -0.74 11.60
C ASP A 80 -32.29 0.04 11.29
N GLU A 81 -33.43 -0.61 11.46
CA GLU A 81 -34.73 0.03 11.28
C GLU A 81 -35.26 0.52 12.64
N ASP A 82 -35.17 1.83 12.85
CA ASP A 82 -35.47 2.47 14.13
C ASP A 82 -36.88 3.05 14.23
N THR A 83 -37.79 2.58 13.39
CA THR A 83 -39.18 3.06 13.36
C THR A 83 -39.94 2.79 14.68
N ASN A 84 -39.48 1.83 15.50
CA ASN A 84 -40.17 1.36 16.71
C ASN A 84 -39.47 1.71 18.04
N LYS A 85 -38.33 2.40 18.04
CA LYS A 85 -37.56 2.71 19.28
C LYS A 85 -38.06 3.93 20.08
N GLY A 86 -39.20 4.52 19.69
CA GLY A 86 -39.82 5.62 20.43
C GLY A 86 -39.20 7.01 20.20
N TYR A 87 -38.25 7.15 19.27
CA TYR A 87 -37.67 8.44 18.90
C TYR A 87 -38.75 9.46 18.47
N THR A 88 -38.46 10.76 18.54
CA THR A 88 -39.33 11.77 17.90
C THR A 88 -39.29 11.61 16.37
N ASN A 89 -40.33 12.08 15.68
CA ASN A 89 -40.48 11.85 14.22
C ASN A 89 -39.27 12.31 13.39
N GLU A 90 -38.54 13.32 13.85
CA GLU A 90 -37.36 13.89 13.17
C GLU A 90 -36.15 12.93 13.16
N TYR A 91 -36.05 12.04 14.14
CA TYR A 91 -34.95 11.08 14.28
C TYR A 91 -35.35 9.65 13.88
N ARG A 92 -36.59 9.43 13.43
CA ARG A 92 -37.05 8.11 12.95
C ARG A 92 -36.56 7.83 11.54
N GLY A 93 -36.23 6.59 11.26
CA GLY A 93 -35.86 6.18 9.92
C GLY A 93 -35.04 4.90 9.88
N TYR A 94 -34.44 4.67 8.71
CA TYR A 94 -33.43 3.65 8.51
C TYR A 94 -32.07 4.25 8.84
N TYR A 95 -31.34 3.59 9.73
CA TYR A 95 -29.97 3.91 10.10
C TYR A 95 -29.05 2.96 9.36
N VAL A 96 -28.03 3.49 8.71
CA VAL A 96 -27.07 2.71 7.92
C VAL A 96 -25.67 2.86 8.46
N HIS A 97 -24.89 1.80 8.33
CA HIS A 97 -23.48 1.83 8.67
C HIS A 97 -22.72 2.85 7.79
N PRO A 98 -21.72 3.58 8.33
CA PRO A 98 -20.99 4.62 7.61
C PRO A 98 -20.40 4.19 6.26
N ASN A 99 -19.93 2.95 6.12
CA ASN A 99 -19.35 2.46 4.85
C ASN A 99 -20.34 2.55 3.68
N LEU A 100 -21.64 2.36 3.95
CA LEU A 100 -22.67 2.39 2.92
C LEU A 100 -23.02 3.80 2.43
N ILE A 101 -22.59 4.84 3.17
CA ILE A 101 -22.97 6.22 2.86
C ILE A 101 -22.46 6.66 1.49
N ASN A 102 -21.32 6.14 1.05
CA ASN A 102 -20.71 6.51 -0.22
C ASN A 102 -21.60 6.09 -1.40
N TYR A 103 -22.08 4.85 -1.39
CA TYR A 103 -23.02 4.36 -2.41
C TYR A 103 -24.33 5.15 -2.38
N ILE A 104 -24.90 5.38 -1.18
CA ILE A 104 -26.14 6.14 -1.04
C ILE A 104 -25.97 7.56 -1.56
N ALA A 105 -24.85 8.22 -1.25
CA ALA A 105 -24.50 9.55 -1.74
C ALA A 105 -24.42 9.61 -3.27
N ALA A 106 -23.78 8.61 -3.90
CA ALA A 106 -23.71 8.49 -5.36
C ALA A 106 -25.10 8.28 -5.98
N TRP A 107 -25.97 7.51 -5.33
CA TRP A 107 -27.33 7.26 -5.80
C TRP A 107 -28.25 8.49 -5.68
N ILE A 108 -28.13 9.26 -4.59
CA ILE A 108 -28.98 10.44 -4.38
C ILE A 108 -28.49 11.66 -5.17
N CYS A 109 -27.17 11.82 -5.32
CA CYS A 109 -26.57 12.99 -5.92
C CYS A 109 -25.63 12.60 -7.08
N PRO A 110 -26.07 12.77 -8.35
CA PRO A 110 -25.22 12.47 -9.50
C PRO A 110 -23.94 13.31 -9.54
N LYS A 111 -23.96 14.55 -9.02
CA LYS A 111 -22.77 15.40 -8.94
C LYS A 111 -21.70 14.78 -8.05
N TYR A 112 -22.12 14.16 -6.94
CA TYR A 112 -21.22 13.44 -6.06
C TYR A 112 -20.60 12.23 -6.76
N ALA A 113 -21.40 11.45 -7.50
CA ALA A 113 -20.88 10.31 -8.27
C ALA A 113 -19.82 10.74 -9.31
N VAL A 114 -20.03 11.86 -10.01
CA VAL A 114 -19.04 12.42 -10.95
C VAL A 114 -17.77 12.87 -10.23
N TYR A 115 -17.89 13.45 -9.04
CA TYR A 115 -16.75 13.86 -8.24
C TYR A 115 -15.90 12.66 -7.79
N VAL A 116 -16.53 11.61 -7.27
CA VAL A 116 -15.84 10.36 -6.89
C VAL A 116 -15.16 9.73 -8.09
N ARG A 117 -15.82 9.68 -9.26
CA ARG A 117 -15.21 9.19 -10.50
C ARG A 117 -13.92 9.95 -10.82
N LYS A 118 -13.93 11.29 -10.80
CA LYS A 118 -12.73 12.11 -11.08
C LYS A 118 -11.57 11.80 -10.14
N ILE A 119 -11.85 11.56 -8.85
CA ILE A 119 -10.83 11.16 -7.88
C ILE A 119 -10.24 9.80 -8.28
N MET A 120 -11.10 8.83 -8.59
CA MET A 120 -10.66 7.49 -8.99
C MET A 120 -9.84 7.51 -10.28
N ASP A 121 -10.27 8.28 -11.28
CA ASP A 121 -9.55 8.44 -12.55
C ASP A 121 -8.16 9.04 -12.31
N SER A 122 -8.07 10.09 -11.49
CA SER A 122 -6.78 10.73 -11.15
C SER A 122 -5.83 9.78 -10.41
N ILE A 123 -6.35 8.93 -9.52
CA ILE A 123 -5.54 7.90 -8.85
C ILE A 123 -5.05 6.88 -9.87
N ASN A 124 -5.93 6.41 -10.76
CA ASN A 124 -5.59 5.43 -11.77
C ASN A 124 -4.55 5.96 -12.76
N GLU A 125 -4.70 7.19 -13.24
CA GLU A 125 -3.72 7.88 -14.08
C GLU A 125 -2.35 7.97 -13.40
N ARG A 126 -2.31 8.30 -12.10
CA ARG A 126 -1.06 8.36 -11.33
C ARG A 126 -0.40 6.99 -11.20
N ILE A 127 -1.17 5.95 -10.92
CA ILE A 127 -0.65 4.58 -10.78
C ILE A 127 -0.03 4.12 -12.10
N LEU A 128 -0.71 4.34 -13.22
CA LEU A 128 -0.20 4.00 -14.55
C LEU A 128 1.10 4.75 -14.87
N ALA A 129 1.14 6.06 -14.66
CA ALA A 129 2.35 6.86 -14.88
C ALA A 129 3.53 6.40 -14.01
N THR A 130 3.29 6.05 -12.74
CA THR A 130 4.35 5.52 -11.87
C THR A 130 4.82 4.13 -12.28
N HIS A 131 3.93 3.29 -12.80
CA HIS A 131 4.32 1.97 -13.31
C HIS A 131 5.26 2.13 -14.51
N ASP A 132 4.88 2.95 -15.50
CA ASP A 132 5.71 3.21 -16.68
C ASP A 132 7.09 3.76 -16.31
N GLU A 133 7.17 4.72 -15.38
CA GLU A 133 8.45 5.23 -14.87
C GLU A 133 9.28 4.14 -14.17
N THR A 134 8.66 3.35 -13.28
CA THR A 134 9.38 2.29 -12.55
C THR A 134 9.86 1.16 -13.47
N THR A 135 9.06 0.78 -14.48
CA THR A 135 9.46 -0.23 -15.47
C THR A 135 10.61 0.28 -16.32
N SER A 136 10.58 1.54 -16.77
CA SER A 136 11.69 2.13 -17.54
C SER A 136 13.00 2.21 -16.75
N ILE A 137 12.92 2.53 -15.44
CA ILE A 137 14.10 2.55 -14.56
C ILE A 137 14.63 1.12 -14.35
N GLN A 138 13.74 0.15 -14.14
CA GLN A 138 14.12 -1.26 -13.98
C GLN A 138 14.83 -1.80 -15.22
N GLU A 139 14.27 -1.60 -16.42
CA GLU A 139 14.86 -2.02 -17.69
C GLU A 139 16.26 -1.41 -17.88
N HIS A 140 16.41 -0.09 -17.70
CA HIS A 140 17.72 0.56 -17.80
C HIS A 140 18.72 0.02 -16.78
N THR A 141 18.30 -0.26 -15.54
CA THR A 141 19.19 -0.84 -14.52
C THR A 141 19.61 -2.26 -14.85
N GLU A 142 18.71 -3.09 -15.38
CA GLU A 142 19.02 -4.46 -15.81
C GLU A 142 20.03 -4.46 -16.96
N ASP A 143 19.84 -3.60 -17.96
CA ASP A 143 20.79 -3.45 -19.07
C ASP A 143 22.18 -3.02 -18.57
N THR A 144 22.23 -2.06 -17.65
CA THR A 144 23.49 -1.59 -17.07
C THR A 144 24.18 -2.69 -16.26
N ILE A 145 23.42 -3.44 -15.46
CA ILE A 145 23.94 -4.56 -14.66
C ILE A 145 24.47 -5.67 -15.58
N ASN A 146 23.73 -6.04 -16.63
CA ASN A 146 24.13 -7.06 -17.58
C ASN A 146 25.42 -6.70 -18.31
N MET A 147 25.56 -5.43 -18.73
CA MET A 147 26.79 -4.93 -19.36
C MET A 147 27.99 -5.07 -18.42
N VAL A 148 27.87 -4.64 -17.16
CA VAL A 148 28.95 -4.74 -16.16
C VAL A 148 29.30 -6.21 -15.86
N ILE A 149 28.31 -7.10 -15.83
CA ILE A 149 28.55 -8.53 -15.63
C ILE A 149 29.36 -9.12 -16.79
N GLU A 150 29.03 -8.78 -18.04
CA GLU A 150 29.77 -9.28 -19.19
C GLU A 150 31.21 -8.74 -19.23
N GLU A 151 31.42 -7.47 -18.90
CA GLU A 151 32.77 -6.91 -18.76
C GLU A 151 33.59 -7.64 -17.71
N GLN A 152 33.01 -7.93 -16.54
CA GLN A 152 33.69 -8.66 -15.48
C GLN A 152 33.99 -10.12 -15.86
N LYS A 153 33.09 -10.78 -16.61
CA LYS A 153 33.34 -12.14 -17.11
C LYS A 153 34.56 -12.18 -18.03
N ILE A 154 34.66 -11.23 -18.97
CA ILE A 154 35.81 -11.11 -19.87
C ILE A 154 37.10 -10.94 -19.06
N ALA A 155 37.11 -10.01 -18.09
CA ALA A 155 38.28 -9.78 -17.24
C ALA A 155 38.67 -11.03 -16.44
N ILE A 156 37.70 -11.77 -15.87
CA ILE A 156 37.97 -13.03 -15.16
C ILE A 156 38.58 -14.07 -16.09
N GLU A 157 38.08 -14.19 -17.33
CA GLU A 157 38.63 -15.12 -18.32
C GLU A 157 40.07 -14.77 -18.70
N GLU A 158 40.37 -13.48 -18.88
CA GLU A 158 41.73 -12.98 -19.09
C GLU A 158 42.65 -13.33 -17.91
N TYR A 159 42.23 -13.05 -16.67
CA TYR A 159 43.00 -13.40 -15.48
C TYR A 159 43.20 -14.91 -15.32
N GLN A 160 42.21 -15.73 -15.66
CA GLN A 160 42.36 -17.19 -15.63
C GLN A 160 43.37 -17.68 -16.66
N ASN A 161 43.36 -17.11 -17.87
CA ASN A 161 44.34 -17.41 -18.90
C ASN A 161 45.76 -17.01 -18.47
N GLU A 162 45.91 -15.85 -17.81
CA GLU A 162 47.18 -15.41 -17.24
C GLU A 162 47.69 -16.38 -16.17
N ILE A 163 46.85 -16.75 -15.19
CA ILE A 163 47.21 -17.70 -14.13
C ILE A 163 47.65 -19.05 -14.71
N LYS A 164 46.95 -19.55 -15.74
CA LYS A 164 47.31 -20.80 -16.41
C LYS A 164 48.67 -20.75 -17.09
N SER A 165 49.10 -19.57 -17.54
CA SER A 165 50.41 -19.35 -18.16
C SER A 165 51.57 -19.26 -17.15
N LEU A 166 51.27 -18.97 -15.88
CA LEU A 166 52.27 -18.90 -14.82
C LEU A 166 52.73 -20.31 -14.42
N LYS A 167 54.05 -20.53 -14.43
CA LYS A 167 54.67 -21.74 -13.87
C LYS A 167 55.05 -21.49 -12.40
N PRO A 168 54.77 -22.43 -11.48
CA PRO A 168 55.21 -22.32 -10.08
C PRO A 168 56.75 -22.30 -10.04
N ARG A 169 57.31 -21.33 -9.30
CA ARG A 169 58.76 -21.13 -9.15
C ARG A 169 59.11 -20.89 -7.69
N ALA A 170 60.18 -21.51 -7.22
CA ALA A 170 60.70 -21.32 -5.87
C ALA A 170 61.44 -19.98 -5.69
N VAL A 171 61.80 -19.33 -6.79
CA VAL A 171 62.66 -18.14 -6.84
C VAL A 171 62.01 -17.14 -7.82
N PRO A 172 61.99 -15.83 -7.51
CA PRO A 172 61.42 -14.82 -8.40
C PRO A 172 62.00 -14.89 -9.81
N LYS A 173 61.18 -14.50 -10.80
CA LYS A 173 61.59 -14.39 -12.20
C LYS A 173 62.84 -13.51 -12.31
N ASP A 174 63.80 -13.93 -13.15
CA ASP A 174 65.09 -13.25 -13.38
C ASP A 174 66.06 -13.26 -12.17
N LYS A 175 65.75 -14.04 -11.12
CA LYS A 175 66.62 -14.25 -9.95
C LYS A 175 67.07 -15.70 -9.79
N GLU A 176 66.97 -16.48 -10.86
CA GLU A 176 67.18 -17.93 -10.91
C GLU A 176 68.57 -18.42 -10.50
N THR A 177 69.56 -17.56 -10.27
CA THR A 177 70.88 -17.96 -9.74
C THR A 177 71.15 -17.41 -8.34
N SER A 178 70.19 -16.68 -7.75
CA SER A 178 70.41 -15.96 -6.48
C SER A 178 70.55 -16.89 -5.27
N TYR A 179 70.04 -18.12 -5.35
CA TYR A 179 70.25 -19.14 -4.32
C TYR A 179 71.69 -19.66 -4.27
N ILE A 180 72.45 -19.56 -5.36
CA ILE A 180 73.86 -19.98 -5.39
C ILE A 180 74.67 -19.13 -4.40
N LEU A 181 74.44 -17.81 -4.39
CA LEU A 181 75.08 -16.89 -3.44
C LEU A 181 74.72 -17.19 -1.98
N ALA A 182 73.50 -17.65 -1.71
CA ALA A 182 73.07 -17.98 -0.35
C ALA A 182 73.78 -19.24 0.18
N ILE A 183 73.95 -20.25 -0.67
CA ILE A 183 74.67 -21.48 -0.33
C ILE A 183 76.16 -21.19 -0.12
N GLU A 184 76.78 -20.38 -1.00
CA GLU A 184 78.19 -19.97 -0.86
C GLU A 184 78.46 -19.22 0.46
N LEU A 185 77.54 -18.34 0.88
CA LEU A 185 77.64 -17.66 2.18
C LEU A 185 77.52 -18.64 3.36
N GLU A 186 76.63 -19.62 3.28
CA GLU A 186 76.42 -20.58 4.37
C GLU A 186 77.62 -21.53 4.54
N ASP A 187 78.23 -21.97 3.44
CA ASP A 187 79.48 -22.75 3.45
C ASP A 187 80.66 -21.93 4.03
N GLU A 188 80.78 -20.65 3.67
CA GLU A 188 81.78 -19.75 4.26
C GLU A 188 81.60 -19.55 5.77
N TRP A 189 80.35 -19.53 6.25
CA TRP A 189 80.05 -19.40 7.68
C TRP A 189 80.26 -20.71 8.45
N GLN A 190 79.85 -21.86 7.91
CA GLN A 190 80.09 -23.19 8.50
C GLN A 190 81.59 -23.48 8.67
N GLY A 191 82.44 -23.04 7.71
CA GLY A 191 83.90 -23.17 7.80
C GLY A 191 84.58 -22.32 8.88
N LYS A 192 83.87 -21.37 9.51
CA LYS A 192 84.41 -20.49 10.57
C LYS A 192 83.94 -20.87 11.98
N ILE A 193 82.99 -21.79 12.12
CA ILE A 193 82.48 -22.24 13.42
C ILE A 193 83.34 -23.42 13.90
N THR A 194 84.39 -23.13 14.68
CA THR A 194 85.07 -24.14 15.49
C THR A 194 84.40 -24.19 16.86
N TYR A 195 83.79 -25.33 17.19
CA TYR A 195 83.27 -25.57 18.54
C TYR A 195 84.46 -25.80 19.49
N GLN A 196 84.65 -24.90 20.47
CA GLN A 196 85.58 -25.07 21.60
C GLN A 196 84.99 -25.99 22.67
#